data_AF-A0A9E1HIF1-F1
#
_entry.id   AF-A0A9E1HIF1-F1
#
_cell.length_a   1.000
_cell.length_b   1.000
_cell.length_c   1.000
_cell.angle_alpha   90.00
_cell.angle_beta   90.00
_cell.angle_gamma   90.00
#
_symmetry.space_group_name_H-M   'P 1'
#
loop_
_entity.id
_entity.type
_entity.pdbx_description
1 polymer ?
#
loop_
_entity_poly.entity_id
_entity_poly.type
_entity_poly.pdbx_seq_one_letter_code
_entity_poly.pdbx_strand_id
1 'polypeptide(L)'
;MLEEIILFTFTFLLIYGIYAMMILKSEKRLEKYKTSVEIKDLEGKYHIQTNRFEFRKLARMVLITNTFDICVTAALACLIPNFILMFLVGVLILLVVIFISYHLLGTYLKKLERKM
;
A
#
# COMPACT_ATOMS: atom_id res chain seq x y z
N MET A 1 -12.58 -7.41 -21.03
CA MET A 1 -11.16 -7.45 -20.56
C MET A 1 -10.46 -6.09 -20.57
N LEU A 2 -10.51 -5.32 -21.67
CA LEU A 2 -9.85 -4.01 -21.72
C LEU A 2 -10.52 -2.97 -20.79
N GLU A 3 -11.85 -2.97 -20.74
CA GLU A 3 -12.63 -2.05 -19.90
C GLU A 3 -12.35 -2.23 -18.41
N GLU A 4 -12.22 -3.48 -17.94
CA GLU A 4 -11.91 -3.81 -16.56
C GLU A 4 -10.48 -3.39 -16.19
N ILE A 5 -9.53 -3.54 -17.12
CA ILE A 5 -8.15 -3.05 -16.95
C ILE A 5 -8.11 -1.53 -16.87
N ILE A 6 -8.86 -0.84 -17.75
CA ILE A 6 -8.97 0.62 -17.74
C ILE A 6 -9.60 1.09 -16.42
N LEU A 7 -10.69 0.46 -16.00
CA LEU A 7 -11.38 0.78 -14.75
C LEU A 7 -10.46 0.57 -13.54
N PHE A 8 -9.80 -0.58 -13.44
CA PHE A 8 -8.85 -0.87 -12.37
C PHE A 8 -7.72 0.17 -12.33
N THR A 9 -7.14 0.50 -13.49
CA THR A 9 -6.05 1.48 -13.60
C THR A 9 -6.53 2.87 -13.18
N PHE A 10 -7.71 3.28 -13.62
CA PHE A 10 -8.28 4.57 -13.25
C PHE A 10 -8.58 4.65 -11.75
N THR A 11 -9.20 3.60 -11.18
CA THR A 11 -9.44 3.49 -9.74
C THR A 11 -8.14 3.54 -8.94
N PHE A 12 -7.10 2.83 -9.39
CA PHE A 12 -5.79 2.85 -8.77
C PHE A 12 -5.18 4.26 -8.77
N LEU A 13 -5.17 4.94 -9.92
CA LEU A 13 -4.64 6.29 -10.04
C LEU A 13 -5.41 7.29 -9.19
N LEU A 14 -6.74 7.15 -9.12
CA LEU A 14 -7.60 8.00 -8.30
C LEU A 14 -7.31 7.82 -6.82
N ILE A 15 -7.28 6.58 -6.31
CA ILE A 15 -7.02 6.29 -4.90
C ILE A 15 -5.60 6.72 -4.51
N TYR A 16 -4.61 6.39 -5.34
CA TYR A 16 -3.23 6.84 -5.11
C TYR A 16 -3.14 8.36 -5.12
N GLY A 17 -3.80 9.04 -6.06
CA GLY A 17 -3.84 10.49 -6.15
C GLY A 17 -4.37 11.13 -4.87
N ILE A 18 -5.45 10.60 -4.30
CA ILE A 18 -6.01 11.06 -3.01
C ILE A 18 -4.96 10.90 -1.90
N TYR A 19 -4.38 9.70 -1.74
CA TYR A 19 -3.36 9.45 -0.71
C TYR A 19 -2.13 10.35 -0.87
N ALA A 20 -1.63 10.50 -2.09
CA ALA A 20 -0.49 11.33 -2.42
C ALA A 20 -0.77 12.80 -2.10
N MET A 21 -1.94 13.32 -2.46
CA MET A 21 -2.36 14.69 -2.11
C MET A 21 -2.49 14.86 -0.60
N MET A 22 -3.00 13.86 0.11
CA MET A 22 -3.18 13.92 1.55
C MET A 22 -1.84 13.91 2.29
N ILE A 23 -0.88 13.08 1.90
CA ILE A 23 0.35 12.84 2.67
C ILE A 23 1.56 13.59 2.09
N LEU A 24 1.79 13.53 0.79
CA LEU A 24 3.03 14.01 0.17
C LEU A 24 3.06 15.53 -0.09
N LYS A 25 1.91 16.20 -0.05
CA LYS A 25 1.82 17.65 -0.34
C LYS A 25 2.35 18.53 0.79
N SER A 26 2.38 18.04 2.02
CA SER A 26 2.75 18.83 3.21
C SER A 26 3.86 18.16 3.99
N GLU A 27 4.98 18.85 4.19
CA GLU A 27 6.08 18.37 5.03
C GLU A 27 5.62 17.99 6.44
N LYS A 28 4.70 18.77 7.02
CA LYS A 28 4.11 18.45 8.34
C LYS A 28 3.39 17.10 8.36
N ARG A 29 2.66 16.78 7.28
CA ARG A 29 1.94 15.51 7.16
C ARG A 29 2.88 14.36 6.85
N LEU A 30 3.91 14.62 6.05
CA LEU A 30 4.96 13.66 5.77
C LEU A 30 5.73 13.29 7.04
N GLU A 31 6.12 14.27 7.86
CA GLU A 31 6.74 14.01 9.17
C GLU A 31 5.83 13.21 10.10
N LYS A 32 4.52 13.53 10.15
CA LYS A 32 3.56 12.72 10.91
C LYS A 32 3.49 11.28 10.40
N TYR A 33 3.59 11.09 9.08
CA TYR A 33 3.53 9.77 8.45
C TYR A 33 4.72 8.87 8.82
N LYS A 34 5.88 9.42 9.24
CA LYS A 34 7.00 8.62 9.77
C LYS A 34 6.60 7.74 10.96
N THR A 35 5.60 8.16 11.72
CA THR A 35 5.14 7.46 12.92
C THR A 35 3.97 6.51 12.65
N SER A 36 3.60 6.31 11.37
CA SER A 36 2.48 5.46 10.99
C SER A 36 2.77 3.99 11.30
N VAL A 37 1.71 3.18 11.38
CA VAL A 37 1.82 1.75 11.68
C VAL A 37 2.61 1.04 10.59
N GLU A 38 2.42 1.42 9.34
CA GLU A 38 3.10 0.84 8.18
C GLU A 38 4.62 1.04 8.24
N ILE A 39 5.07 2.25 8.63
CA ILE A 39 6.50 2.53 8.79
C ILE A 39 7.06 1.75 9.98
N LYS A 40 6.34 1.71 11.10
CA LYS A 40 6.74 0.92 12.27
C LYS A 40 6.81 -0.57 12.00
N ASP A 41 5.92 -1.11 11.16
CA ASP A 41 5.95 -2.51 10.75
C ASP A 41 7.18 -2.81 9.89
N LEU A 42 7.57 -1.90 8.99
CA LEU A 42 8.81 -2.04 8.20
C LEU A 42 10.06 -2.02 9.09
N GLU A 43 10.10 -1.15 10.10
CA GLU A 43 11.20 -1.07 11.07
C GLU A 43 11.23 -2.29 12.01
N GLY A 44 10.07 -2.64 12.59
CA GLY A 44 9.96 -3.68 13.60
C GLY A 44 10.06 -5.09 13.03
N LYS A 45 9.25 -5.41 12.01
CA LYS A 45 9.15 -6.77 11.46
C LYS A 45 10.26 -7.08 10.46
N TYR A 46 10.64 -6.11 9.63
CA TYR A 46 11.63 -6.32 8.58
C TYR A 46 13.02 -5.79 8.92
N HIS A 47 13.16 -5.06 10.04
CA HIS A 47 14.41 -4.45 10.50
C HIS A 47 15.04 -3.52 9.46
N ILE A 48 14.21 -2.74 8.76
CA ILE A 48 14.65 -1.75 7.78
C ILE A 48 15.01 -0.45 8.50
N GLN A 49 16.19 0.10 8.23
CA GLN A 49 16.58 1.42 8.73
C GLN A 49 16.00 2.50 7.82
N THR A 50 14.75 2.88 8.09
CA THR A 50 13.99 3.88 7.30
C THR A 50 14.70 5.23 7.20
N ASN A 51 15.56 5.56 8.17
CA ASN A 51 16.40 6.76 8.19
C ASN A 51 17.48 6.80 7.09
N ARG A 52 17.85 5.65 6.50
CA ARG A 52 18.80 5.58 5.37
C ARG A 52 18.18 5.97 4.04
N PHE A 53 16.85 6.05 3.98
CA PHE A 53 16.12 6.37 2.77
C PHE A 53 15.67 7.83 2.78
N GLU A 54 15.57 8.43 1.59
CA GLU A 54 14.81 9.67 1.43
C GLU A 54 13.34 9.38 1.79
N PHE A 55 12.88 9.89 2.93
CA PHE A 55 11.60 9.49 3.51
C PHE A 55 10.41 9.73 2.56
N ARG A 56 10.46 10.78 1.72
CA ARG A 56 9.44 11.03 0.69
C ARG A 56 9.37 9.92 -0.38
N LYS A 57 10.50 9.31 -0.75
CA LYS A 57 10.53 8.13 -1.64
C LYS A 57 9.98 6.90 -0.93
N LEU A 58 10.37 6.67 0.32
CA LEU A 58 9.83 5.58 1.13
C LEU A 58 8.30 5.68 1.27
N ALA A 59 7.80 6.85 1.66
CA ALA A 59 6.37 7.12 1.79
C ALA A 59 5.62 6.86 0.47
N ARG A 60 6.18 7.24 -0.68
CA ARG A 60 5.58 6.90 -1.99
C ARG A 60 5.45 5.39 -2.21
N MET A 61 6.47 4.61 -1.89
CA MET A 61 6.44 3.15 -2.05
C MET A 61 5.37 2.52 -1.13
N VAL A 62 5.27 2.99 0.11
CA VAL A 62 4.22 2.54 1.05
C VAL A 62 2.83 2.91 0.55
N LEU A 63 2.63 4.14 0.06
CA LEU A 63 1.34 4.58 -0.49
C LEU A 63 0.91 3.81 -1.73
N ILE A 64 1.86 3.49 -2.62
CA ILE A 64 1.63 2.62 -3.79
C ILE A 64 1.18 1.23 -3.31
N THR A 65 1.85 0.68 -2.30
CA THR A 65 1.53 -0.64 -1.73
C THR A 65 0.13 -0.65 -1.12
N ASN A 66 -0.19 0.34 -0.28
CA ASN A 66 -1.53 0.47 0.30
C ASN A 66 -2.63 0.64 -0.76
N THR A 67 -2.35 1.41 -1.82
CA THR A 67 -3.31 1.59 -2.92
C THR A 67 -3.52 0.28 -3.66
N PHE A 68 -2.44 -0.46 -3.92
CA PHE A 68 -2.50 -1.79 -4.53
C PHE A 68 -3.37 -2.73 -3.69
N ASP A 69 -3.15 -2.77 -2.38
CA ASP A 69 -3.90 -3.63 -1.46
C ASP A 69 -5.41 -3.37 -1.54
N ILE A 70 -5.81 -2.11 -1.53
CA ILE A 70 -7.23 -1.70 -1.64
C ILE A 70 -7.79 -2.10 -3.01
N CYS A 71 -7.11 -1.76 -4.10
CA CYS A 71 -7.61 -2.00 -5.46
C CYS A 71 -7.74 -3.49 -5.77
N VAL A 72 -6.74 -4.29 -5.41
CA VAL A 72 -6.78 -5.74 -5.62
C VAL A 72 -7.86 -6.38 -4.77
N THR A 73 -7.97 -5.97 -3.50
CA THR A 73 -9.04 -6.47 -2.62
C THR A 73 -10.41 -6.15 -3.19
N ALA A 74 -10.65 -4.91 -3.63
CA ALA A 74 -11.93 -4.51 -4.21
C ALA A 74 -12.24 -5.32 -5.48
N ALA A 75 -11.26 -5.48 -6.37
CA ALA A 75 -11.42 -6.25 -7.60
C ALA A 75 -11.78 -7.72 -7.33
N LEU A 76 -11.11 -8.35 -6.36
CA LEU A 76 -11.39 -9.74 -5.97
C LEU A 76 -12.72 -9.88 -5.22
N ALA A 77 -13.05 -8.94 -4.34
CA ALA A 77 -14.31 -8.97 -3.60
C ALA A 77 -15.52 -8.85 -4.54
N CYS A 78 -15.45 -8.02 -5.58
CA CYS A 78 -16.52 -7.85 -6.57
C CYS A 78 -16.85 -9.11 -7.37
N LEU A 79 -16.04 -10.16 -7.30
CA LEU A 79 -16.38 -11.47 -7.89
C LEU A 79 -17.47 -12.22 -7.11
N ILE A 80 -17.81 -11.74 -5.91
CA ILE A 80 -18.76 -12.37 -5.00
C ILE A 80 -20.12 -11.67 -5.17
N PRO A 81 -21.16 -12.37 -5.65
CA PRO A 81 -22.43 -11.73 -6.01
C PRO A 81 -23.26 -11.29 -4.80
N ASN A 82 -23.09 -11.95 -3.65
CA ASN A 82 -23.83 -11.61 -2.44
C ASN A 82 -23.11 -10.48 -1.69
N PHE A 83 -23.80 -9.35 -1.49
CA PHE A 83 -23.23 -8.15 -0.88
C PHE A 83 -22.63 -8.38 0.52
N ILE A 84 -23.30 -9.17 1.37
CA ILE A 84 -22.82 -9.44 2.73
C ILE A 84 -21.57 -10.33 2.68
N LEU A 85 -21.60 -11.38 1.86
CA LEU A 85 -20.44 -12.27 1.67
C LEU A 85 -19.27 -11.54 1.01
N MET A 86 -19.53 -10.64 0.06
CA MET A 86 -18.53 -9.79 -0.58
C MET A 86 -17.77 -8.98 0.48
N PHE A 87 -18.46 -8.40 1.45
CA PHE A 87 -17.82 -7.66 2.52
C PHE A 87 -17.00 -8.57 3.44
N LEU A 88 -17.58 -9.68 3.92
CA LEU A 88 -16.90 -10.61 4.81
C LEU A 88 -15.63 -11.20 4.20
N VAL A 89 -15.73 -11.69 2.96
CA VAL A 89 -14.60 -12.27 2.24
C VAL A 89 -13.62 -11.18 1.82
N GLY A 90 -14.09 -9.97 1.48
CA GLY A 90 -13.24 -8.83 1.20
C GLY A 90 -12.29 -8.49 2.36
N VAL A 91 -12.74 -8.57 3.61
CA VAL A 91 -11.87 -8.38 4.78
C VAL A 91 -10.79 -9.47 4.86
N LEU A 92 -11.14 -10.73 4.61
CA LEU A 92 -10.17 -11.84 4.61
C LEU A 92 -9.14 -11.67 3.48
N ILE A 93 -9.59 -11.31 2.28
CA ILE A 93 -8.73 -11.01 1.14
C ILE A 93 -7.78 -9.87 1.47
N LEU A 94 -8.29 -8.78 2.06
CA LEU A 94 -7.49 -7.62 2.42
C LEU A 94 -6.32 -8.00 3.33
N LEU A 95 -6.58 -8.80 4.37
CA LEU A 95 -5.54 -9.25 5.28
C LEU A 95 -4.45 -10.04 4.55
N VAL A 96 -4.85 -10.99 3.69
CA VAL A 96 -3.92 -11.80 2.89
C VAL A 96 -3.08 -10.92 1.96
N VAL A 97 -3.73 -9.99 1.26
CA VAL A 97 -3.06 -9.08 0.32
C VAL A 97 -2.05 -8.19 1.06
N ILE A 98 -2.44 -7.57 2.18
CA ILE A 98 -1.52 -6.75 3.01
C ILE A 98 -0.30 -7.57 3.44
N PHE A 99 -0.48 -8.81 3.94
CA PHE A 99 0.64 -9.63 4.38
C PHE A 99 1.63 -9.92 3.24
N ILE A 100 1.13 -10.27 2.06
CA ILE A 100 1.96 -10.58 0.88
C ILE A 100 2.67 -9.30 0.40
N SER A 101 1.91 -8.22 0.22
CA SER A 101 2.42 -6.94 -0.29
C SER A 101 3.52 -6.37 0.61
N TYR A 102 3.32 -6.35 1.93
CA TYR A 102 4.33 -5.87 2.86
C TYR A 102 5.53 -6.80 2.98
N HIS A 103 5.36 -8.10 2.77
CA HIS A 103 6.49 -9.03 2.68
C HIS A 103 7.36 -8.75 1.46
N LEU A 104 6.74 -8.51 0.30
CA LEU A 104 7.45 -8.09 -0.91
C LEU A 104 8.14 -6.73 -0.71
N LEU A 105 7.41 -5.73 -0.22
CA LEU A 105 7.96 -4.39 0.01
C LEU A 105 9.12 -4.43 0.99
N GLY A 106 8.97 -5.12 2.13
CA GLY A 106 10.01 -5.22 3.14
C GLY A 106 11.26 -5.91 2.62
N THR A 107 11.11 -7.01 1.89
CA THR A 107 12.24 -7.73 1.28
C THR A 107 12.94 -6.90 0.21
N TYR A 108 12.18 -6.18 -0.61
CA TYR A 108 12.72 -5.27 -1.63
C TYR A 108 13.52 -4.12 -1.00
N LEU A 109 12.95 -3.44 -0.01
CA LEU A 109 13.63 -2.36 0.71
C LEU A 109 14.89 -2.83 1.41
N LYS A 110 14.88 -4.01 2.03
CA LYS A 110 16.09 -4.60 2.66
C LYS A 110 17.18 -4.90 1.64
N LYS A 111 16.81 -5.32 0.43
CA LYS A 111 17.77 -5.53 -0.66
C LYS A 111 18.35 -4.20 -1.17
N LEU A 112 17.54 -3.14 -1.24
CA LEU A 112 18.01 -1.79 -1.58
C LEU A 112 18.97 -1.25 -0.51
N GLU A 113 18.62 -1.42 0.76
CA GLU A 113 19.44 -0.98 1.90
C GLU A 113 20.85 -1.56 1.87
N ARG A 114 21.00 -2.84 1.53
CA ARG A 114 22.31 -3.51 1.41
C ARG A 114 23.18 -2.97 0.27
N LYS A 115 22.60 -2.26 -0.69
CA LYS A 115 23.30 -1.68 -1.83
C LYS A 115 23.71 -0.22 -1.62
N MET A 116 23.23 0.41 -0.55
CA MET A 116 23.58 1.77 -0.15
C MET A 116 24.77 1.74 0.81
#